data_AF-A0A6C0IUD7-F1
#
_entry.id   AF-A0A6C0IUD7-F1
#
_cell.length_a   1.000
_cell.length_b   1.000
_cell.length_c   1.000
_cell.angle_alpha   90.00
_cell.angle_beta   90.00
_cell.angle_gamma   90.00
#
_symmetry.space_group_name_H-M   'P 1'
#
loop_
_entity.id
_entity.type
_entity.pdbx_description
1 polymer ?
#
loop_
_entity_poly.entity_id
_entity_poly.type
_entity_poly.pdbx_seq_one_letter_code
_entity_poly.pdbx_strand_id
1 'polypeptide(L)'
;MSNLKKLFQPLNPLFEPDQNEWDKKEKDLLSKNKSQYKTNIVKQENANILPHQRKLDEIIFDTRNVFFKVLEISLNKKNPLPYILADDKNQLAFCVLVISIGVMMLLISNLITE
;
A
#
# COMPACT_ATOMS: atom_id res chain seq x y z
N MET A 1 -11.88 0.27 -70.92
CA MET A 1 -10.84 -0.74 -70.64
C MET A 1 -10.07 -0.41 -69.35
N SER A 2 -10.79 -0.17 -68.24
CA SER A 2 -10.22 0.35 -66.97
C SER A 2 -10.48 -0.57 -65.77
N ASN A 3 -11.53 -1.41 -65.83
CA ASN A 3 -11.97 -2.21 -64.68
C ASN A 3 -11.27 -3.58 -64.54
N LEU A 4 -10.54 -4.05 -65.55
CA LEU A 4 -9.81 -5.33 -65.48
C LEU A 4 -8.52 -5.24 -64.65
N LYS A 5 -7.93 -4.04 -64.50
CA LYS A 5 -6.70 -3.85 -63.70
C LYS A 5 -6.91 -4.01 -62.19
N LYS A 6 -8.13 -3.82 -61.70
CA LYS A 6 -8.47 -3.99 -60.27
C LYS A 6 -8.61 -5.45 -59.84
N LEU A 7 -8.78 -6.38 -60.78
CA LEU A 7 -8.95 -7.83 -60.51
C LEU A 7 -7.62 -8.57 -60.30
N PHE A 8 -6.47 -7.94 -60.58
CA PHE A 8 -5.14 -8.54 -60.43
C PHE A 8 -4.33 -7.98 -59.25
N GLN A 9 -4.99 -7.30 -58.31
CA GLN A 9 -4.34 -7.01 -57.03
C GLN A 9 -4.34 -8.29 -56.18
N PRO A 10 -3.19 -8.70 -55.60
CA PRO A 10 -3.17 -9.86 -54.71
C PRO A 10 -4.19 -9.67 -53.59
N LEU A 11 -5.07 -10.65 -53.39
CA LEU A 11 -6.21 -10.55 -52.45
C LEU A 11 -5.78 -10.35 -50.98
N ASN A 12 -4.51 -10.58 -50.67
CA ASN A 12 -3.92 -10.28 -49.38
C ASN A 12 -2.85 -9.20 -49.57
N PRO A 13 -2.99 -8.00 -48.98
CA PRO A 13 -1.82 -7.14 -48.82
C PRO A 13 -0.76 -7.94 -48.07
N LEU A 14 0.48 -7.96 -48.57
CA LEU A 14 1.59 -8.51 -47.79
C LEU A 14 1.68 -7.66 -46.52
N PHE A 15 1.31 -8.25 -45.38
CA PHE A 15 1.55 -7.65 -44.08
C PHE A 15 3.06 -7.75 -43.84
N GLU A 16 3.77 -6.67 -44.15
CA GLU A 16 5.18 -6.48 -43.80
C GLU A 16 5.20 -5.58 -42.56
N PRO A 17 5.01 -6.14 -41.35
CA PRO A 17 5.15 -5.35 -40.14
C PRO A 17 6.59 -4.85 -40.06
N ASP A 18 6.77 -3.54 -39.86
CA ASP A 18 8.08 -2.99 -39.54
C ASP A 18 8.44 -3.39 -38.10
N GLN A 19 8.91 -4.63 -37.98
CA GLN A 19 9.31 -5.25 -36.72
C GLN A 19 10.36 -4.38 -36.00
N ASN A 20 11.25 -3.73 -36.76
CA ASN A 20 12.30 -2.88 -36.21
C ASN A 20 11.72 -1.62 -35.54
N GLU A 21 10.70 -1.01 -36.15
CA GLU A 21 10.01 0.14 -35.56
C GLU A 21 9.25 -0.25 -34.27
N TRP A 22 8.62 -1.43 -34.28
CA TRP A 22 7.93 -1.98 -33.11
C TRP A 22 8.88 -2.28 -31.96
N ASP A 23 9.98 -2.97 -32.24
CA ASP A 23 11.01 -3.31 -31.25
C ASP A 23 11.65 -2.04 -30.65
N LYS A 24 11.81 -0.99 -31.46
CA LYS A 24 12.34 0.30 -30.99
C LYS A 24 11.36 1.00 -30.04
N LYS A 25 10.07 1.05 -30.41
CA LYS A 25 9.02 1.63 -29.54
C LYS A 25 8.88 0.86 -28.23
N GLU A 26 8.96 -0.47 -28.26
CA GLU A 26 8.89 -1.29 -27.06
C GLU A 26 10.08 -1.03 -26.13
N LYS A 27 11.31 -0.96 -26.68
CA LYS A 27 12.50 -0.60 -25.91
C LYS A 27 12.41 0.78 -25.27
N ASP A 28 11.89 1.77 -26.00
CA ASP A 28 11.70 3.12 -25.48
C ASP A 28 10.67 3.13 -24.34
N LEU A 29 9.56 2.40 -24.47
CA LEU A 29 8.56 2.25 -23.40
C LEU A 29 9.11 1.53 -22.18
N LEU A 30 9.87 0.44 -22.37
CA LEU A 30 10.52 -0.30 -21.29
C LEU A 30 11.54 0.58 -20.54
N SER A 31 12.31 1.39 -21.27
CA SER A 31 13.27 2.32 -20.67
C SER A 31 12.59 3.40 -19.83
N LYS A 32 11.46 3.93 -20.31
CA LYS A 32 10.63 4.93 -19.61
C LYS A 32 9.96 4.34 -18.37
N ASN A 33 9.43 3.12 -18.47
CA ASN A 33 8.87 2.43 -17.32
C ASN A 33 9.96 2.15 -16.27
N LYS A 34 11.14 1.66 -16.69
CA LYS A 34 12.25 1.38 -15.77
C LYS A 34 12.75 2.63 -15.04
N SER A 35 12.83 3.78 -15.72
CA SER A 35 13.20 5.04 -15.09
C SER A 35 12.13 5.51 -14.10
N GLN A 36 10.84 5.38 -14.45
CA GLN A 36 9.72 5.72 -13.57
C GLN A 36 9.68 4.85 -12.31
N TYR A 37 9.88 3.53 -12.44
CA TYR A 37 10.01 2.63 -11.29
C TYR A 37 11.19 2.99 -10.41
N LYS A 38 12.36 3.29 -10.99
CA LYS A 38 13.54 3.71 -10.22
C LYS A 38 13.30 5.01 -9.45
N THR A 39 12.62 5.99 -10.07
CA THR A 39 12.26 7.23 -9.37
C THR A 39 11.20 7.03 -8.29
N ASN A 40 10.27 6.09 -8.46
CA ASN A 40 9.27 5.78 -7.44
C ASN A 40 9.88 5.04 -6.25
N ILE A 41 10.81 4.12 -6.47
CA ILE A 41 11.57 3.43 -5.41
C ILE A 41 12.40 4.43 -4.60
N VAL A 42 13.11 5.35 -5.26
CA VAL A 42 13.90 6.39 -4.60
C VAL A 42 13.02 7.41 -3.85
N LYS A 43 11.81 7.70 -4.35
CA LYS A 43 10.83 8.52 -3.60
C LYS A 43 10.29 7.80 -2.36
N GLN A 44 10.19 6.48 -2.39
CA GLN A 44 9.72 5.67 -1.27
C GLN A 44 10.75 5.62 -0.12
N GLU A 45 12.06 5.69 -0.42
CA GLU A 45 13.12 5.81 0.60
C GLU A 45 13.08 7.15 1.37
N ASN A 46 12.51 8.21 0.78
CA ASN A 46 12.36 9.54 1.41
C ASN A 46 10.95 9.79 1.98
N ALA A 47 10.06 8.79 1.94
CA ALA A 47 8.75 8.89 2.56
C ALA A 47 8.85 8.40 4.01
N ASN A 48 8.30 9.19 4.94
CA ASN A 48 8.18 8.86 6.37
C ASN A 48 7.86 7.37 6.56
N ILE A 49 8.72 6.68 7.32
CA ILE A 49 8.52 5.26 7.69
C ILE A 49 7.09 5.09 8.19
N LEU A 50 6.33 4.19 7.55
CA LEU A 50 4.95 3.94 7.93
C LEU A 50 4.90 3.41 9.38
N PRO A 51 3.85 3.71 10.16
CA PRO A 51 3.81 3.36 11.59
C PRO A 51 4.04 1.88 11.88
N HIS A 52 3.56 1.00 11.01
CA HIS A 52 3.69 -0.46 11.14
C HIS A 52 5.07 -1.01 10.72
N GLN A 53 5.89 -0.21 10.04
CA GLN A 53 7.25 -0.58 9.62
C GLN A 53 8.30 -0.25 10.69
N ARG A 54 7.89 0.36 11.80
CA ARG A 54 8.78 0.71 12.91
C ARG A 54 9.19 -0.53 13.69
N LYS A 55 10.30 -0.43 14.42
CA LYS A 55 10.79 -1.51 15.28
C LYS A 55 9.74 -1.89 16.32
N LEU A 56 9.63 -3.19 16.60
CA LEU A 56 8.67 -3.70 17.58
C LEU A 56 8.83 -3.04 18.96
N ASP A 57 10.07 -2.81 19.41
CA ASP A 57 10.34 -2.16 20.69
C ASP A 57 9.74 -0.75 20.77
N GLU A 58 9.81 0.01 19.67
CA GLU A 58 9.21 1.33 19.60
C GLU A 58 7.68 1.27 19.62
N ILE A 59 7.10 0.30 18.90
CA ILE A 59 5.64 0.09 18.89
C ILE A 59 5.15 -0.27 20.30
N ILE A 60 5.84 -1.19 21.00
CA ILE A 60 5.50 -1.59 22.36
C ILE A 60 5.59 -0.39 23.32
N PHE A 61 6.65 0.42 23.18
CA PHE A 61 6.82 1.63 23.98
C PHE A 61 5.68 2.64 23.75
N ASP A 62 5.32 2.89 22.49
CA ASP A 62 4.22 3.80 22.12
C ASP A 62 2.87 3.26 22.63
N THR A 63 2.63 1.96 22.49
CA THR A 63 1.45 1.27 23.06
C THR A 63 1.34 1.47 24.57
N ARG A 64 2.44 1.32 25.32
CA ARG A 64 2.45 1.55 26.76
C ARG A 64 2.09 3.00 27.11
N ASN A 65 2.67 3.96 26.40
CA ASN A 65 2.41 5.38 26.66
C ASN A 65 0.96 5.76 26.36
N VAL A 66 0.44 5.28 25.22
CA VAL A 66 -0.96 5.51 24.84
C VAL A 66 -1.91 4.90 25.85
N PHE A 67 -1.63 3.69 26.35
CA PHE A 67 -2.42 3.06 27.39
C PHE A 67 -2.57 3.96 28.63
N PHE A 68 -1.45 4.42 29.20
CA PHE A 68 -1.50 5.27 30.40
C PHE A 68 -2.15 6.62 30.13
N LYS A 69 -1.90 7.24 28.97
CA LYS A 69 -2.49 8.53 28.63
C LYS A 69 -3.99 8.44 28.41
N VAL A 70 -4.47 7.40 27.73
CA VAL A 70 -5.90 7.16 27.54
C VAL A 70 -6.58 6.93 28.89
N LEU A 71 -5.96 6.16 29.80
CA LEU A 71 -6.47 5.98 31.16
C LEU A 71 -6.51 7.29 31.94
N GLU A 72 -5.45 8.08 31.91
CA GLU A 72 -5.39 9.39 32.58
C GLU A 72 -6.48 10.34 32.07
N ILE A 73 -6.68 10.42 30.76
CA ILE A 73 -7.73 11.25 30.14
C ILE A 73 -9.11 10.75 30.57
N SER A 74 -9.31 9.43 30.58
CA SER A 74 -10.58 8.80 30.97
C SER A 74 -10.88 8.98 32.46
N LEU A 75 -9.88 8.90 33.34
CA LEU A 75 -10.01 9.18 34.77
C LEU A 75 -10.45 10.62 35.03
N ASN A 76 -9.99 11.55 34.19
CA ASN A 76 -10.42 12.94 34.20
C ASN A 76 -11.79 13.19 33.52
N LYS A 77 -12.54 12.12 33.18
CA LYS A 77 -13.84 12.15 32.49
C LYS A 77 -13.81 12.91 31.16
N LYS A 78 -12.66 12.96 30.49
CA LYS A 78 -12.48 13.60 29.18
C LYS A 78 -12.50 12.54 28.08
N ASN A 79 -12.84 12.95 26.87
CA ASN A 79 -12.81 12.07 25.70
C ASN A 79 -11.34 11.83 25.28
N PRO A 80 -10.86 10.57 25.24
CA PRO A 80 -9.50 10.25 24.79
C PRO A 80 -9.34 10.20 23.27
N LEU A 81 -10.43 10.19 22.49
CA LEU A 81 -10.37 10.11 21.03
C LEU A 81 -9.51 11.20 20.36
N PRO A 82 -9.56 12.49 20.78
CA PRO A 82 -8.70 13.52 20.20
C PRO A 82 -7.21 13.22 20.35
N TYR A 83 -6.81 12.60 21.47
CA TYR A 83 -5.42 12.20 21.69
C TYR A 83 -5.03 11.00 20.82
N ILE A 84 -5.92 10.01 20.71
CA ILE A 84 -5.70 8.80 19.91
C ILE A 84 -5.56 9.14 18.43
N LEU A 85 -6.42 10.03 17.92
CA LEU A 85 -6.45 10.40 16.50
C LEU A 85 -5.44 11.48 16.12
N ALA A 86 -4.76 12.11 17.08
CA ALA A 86 -3.82 13.19 16.83
C ALA A 86 -2.56 12.78 16.06
N ASP A 87 -2.15 11.51 16.15
CA ASP A 87 -0.95 10.99 15.49
C ASP A 87 -1.17 9.55 15.04
N ASP A 88 -0.66 9.18 13.88
CA ASP A 88 -0.72 7.83 13.32
C ASP A 88 -0.08 6.79 14.24
N LYS A 89 0.95 7.20 15.01
CA LYS A 89 1.58 6.36 16.04
C LYS A 89 0.60 6.00 17.15
N ASN A 90 -0.18 6.99 17.60
CA ASN A 90 -1.18 6.80 18.65
C ASN A 90 -2.33 5.92 18.17
N GLN A 91 -2.73 6.08 16.91
CA GLN A 91 -3.75 5.25 16.28
C GLN A 91 -3.33 3.78 16.23
N LEU A 92 -2.12 3.49 15.73
CA LEU A 92 -1.61 2.12 15.69
C LEU A 92 -1.50 1.52 17.09
N ALA A 93 -0.90 2.27 18.01
CA ALA A 93 -0.75 1.86 19.41
C ALA A 93 -2.09 1.52 20.06
N PHE A 94 -3.13 2.33 19.82
CA PHE A 94 -4.47 2.08 20.31
C PHE A 94 -5.13 0.85 19.66
N CYS A 95 -4.97 0.66 18.35
CA CYS A 95 -5.44 -0.56 17.67
C CYS A 95 -4.83 -1.83 18.26
N VAL A 96 -3.52 -1.83 18.54
CA VAL A 96 -2.84 -2.95 19.20
C VAL A 96 -3.44 -3.24 20.57
N LEU A 97 -3.76 -2.20 21.36
CA LEU A 97 -4.42 -2.36 22.66
C LEU A 97 -5.78 -3.04 22.51
N VAL A 98 -6.65 -2.54 21.63
CA VAL A 98 -8.00 -3.08 21.42
C VAL A 98 -7.94 -4.56 20.99
N ILE A 99 -7.06 -4.89 20.05
CA ILE A 99 -6.86 -6.27 19.60
C ILE A 99 -6.38 -7.14 20.77
N SER A 100 -5.39 -6.69 21.53
CA SER A 100 -4.87 -7.46 22.66
C SER A 100 -5.92 -7.75 23.73
N ILE A 101 -6.76 -6.77 24.06
CA ILE A 101 -7.86 -6.93 25.02
C ILE A 101 -8.92 -7.89 24.46
N GLY A 102 -9.28 -7.74 23.18
CA GLY A 102 -10.24 -8.62 22.52
C GLY A 102 -9.78 -10.09 22.50
N VAL A 103 -8.51 -10.33 22.17
CA VAL A 103 -7.91 -11.67 22.22
C VAL A 103 -7.93 -12.23 23.64
N MET A 104 -7.55 -11.45 24.65
CA MET A 104 -7.60 -11.90 26.05
C MET A 104 -9.03 -12.23 26.50
N MET A 105 -10.03 -11.42 26.12
CA MET A 105 -11.43 -11.72 26.42
C MET A 105 -11.91 -13.02 25.77
N LEU A 106 -11.52 -13.28 24.51
CA LEU A 106 -11.85 -14.53 23.83
C LEU A 106 -11.20 -15.74 24.51
N LEU A 107 -9.95 -15.62 24.93
CA LEU A 107 -9.26 -16.69 25.67
C LEU A 107 -9.95 -16.99 27.00
N ILE A 108 -10.30 -15.95 27.77
CA ILE A 108 -11.03 -16.09 29.03
C ILE A 108 -12.41 -16.70 28.79
N SER A 109 -13.12 -16.27 27.75
CA SER A 109 -14.43 -16.82 27.40
C SER A 109 -14.34 -18.32 27.12
N ASN A 110 -13.32 -18.76 26.39
CA ASN A 110 -13.12 -20.18 26.10
C ASN A 110 -12.75 -20.97 27.37
N LEU A 111 -11.91 -20.41 28.24
CA LEU A 111 -11.52 -21.04 29.51
C LEU A 111 -12.68 -21.19 30.52
N ILE A 112 -13.63 -20.25 30.53
CA ILE A 112 -14.80 -20.29 31.43
C ILE A 112 -15.89 -21.23 30.90
N THR A 113 -15.89 -21.52 29.59
CA THR A 113 -16.87 -22.40 28.95
C THR A 113 -16.52 -23.89 29.08
N GLU A 114 -15.27 -24.21 29.44
CA GLU A 114 -14.85 -25.55 29.91
C GLU A 114 -15.15 -25.73 31.41
#